data_AF-A0A7V6X1L2-F1
#
_entry.id   AF-A0A7V6X1L2-F1
#
_cell.length_a   1.000
_cell.length_b   1.000
_cell.length_c   1.000
_cell.angle_alpha   90.00
_cell.angle_beta   90.00
_cell.angle_gamma   90.00
#
_symmetry.space_group_name_H-M   'P 1'
#
loop_
_entity.id
_entity.type
_entity.pdbx_description
1 polymer ?
#
loop_
_entity_poly.entity_id
_entity_poly.type
_entity_poly.pdbx_seq_one_letter_code
_entity_poly.pdbx_strand_id
1 'polypeptide(L)' 'QLDELKQEVAEELGLDDDIKKRGWENMTTRETGKIGGNMVKKMVEEQKRDMTRGKQRKK' A
#
# COMPACT_ATOMS: atom_id res chain seq x y z
N GLN A 1 -5.20 -1.06 -10.49
CA GLN A 1 -4.50 0.06 -9.82
C GLN A 1 -4.64 -0.02 -8.30
N LEU A 2 -5.80 0.33 -7.71
CA LEU A 2 -5.92 0.30 -6.24
C LEU A 2 -5.94 -1.13 -5.68
N ASP A 3 -6.59 -2.07 -6.36
CA ASP A 3 -6.64 -3.47 -5.91
C ASP A 3 -5.28 -4.17 -5.98
N GLU A 4 -4.47 -3.86 -6.99
CA GLU A 4 -3.09 -4.38 -7.09
C GLU A 4 -2.25 -3.86 -5.93
N LEU A 5 -2.32 -2.56 -5.63
CA LEU A 5 -1.61 -1.97 -4.49
C LEU A 5 -2.06 -2.55 -3.15
N LYS A 6 -3.37 -2.83 -2.99
CA LYS A 6 -3.89 -3.49 -1.79
C LYS A 6 -3.29 -4.89 -1.63
N GLN A 7 -3.23 -5.67 -2.71
CA GLN A 7 -2.68 -7.02 -2.69
C GLN A 7 -1.17 -7.00 -2.41
N GLU A 8 -0.42 -6.10 -3.07
CA GLU A 8 1.02 -5.93 -2.84
C GLU A 8 1.31 -5.56 -1.37
N VAL A 9 0.57 -4.57 -0.84
CA VAL A 9 0.74 -4.16 0.56
C VAL A 9 0.30 -5.25 1.53
N ALA A 10 -0.75 -6.02 1.20
CA ALA A 10 -1.16 -7.15 2.01
C ALA A 10 -0.09 -8.25 2.05
N GLU A 11 0.53 -8.55 0.91
CA GLU A 11 1.62 -9.53 0.80
C GLU A 11 2.87 -9.07 1.58
N GLU A 12 3.25 -7.80 1.47
CA GLU A 12 4.36 -7.22 2.27
C GLU A 12 4.10 -7.27 3.77
N LEU A 13 2.83 -7.17 4.18
CA LEU A 13 2.42 -7.24 5.59
C LEU A 13 2.16 -8.68 6.07
N GLY A 14 2.25 -9.68 5.19
CA GLY A 14 1.93 -11.08 5.49
C GLY A 14 0.46 -11.31 5.85
N LEU A 15 -0.44 -10.47 5.34
CA LEU A 15 -1.90 -10.55 5.57
C LEU A 15 -2.63 -11.16 4.37
N ASP A 16 -1.94 -11.47 3.28
CA ASP A 16 -2.52 -12.00 2.05
C ASP A 16 -3.15 -13.39 2.27
N ASP A 17 -2.51 -14.25 3.06
CA ASP A 17 -3.03 -15.56 3.44
C ASP A 17 -4.34 -15.44 4.22
N ASP A 18 -4.40 -14.46 5.13
CA ASP A 18 -5.61 -14.20 5.90
C ASP A 18 -6.72 -13.68 4.99
N ILE A 19 -6.42 -12.74 4.09
CA ILE A 19 -7.40 -12.24 3.11
C ILE A 19 -7.93 -13.38 2.24
N LYS A 20 -7.08 -14.29 1.77
CA LYS A 20 -7.49 -15.45 0.97
C LYS A 20 -8.36 -16.43 1.76
N LYS A 21 -8.07 -16.64 3.04
CA LYS A 21 -8.78 -17.62 3.90
C LYS A 21 -10.11 -17.10 4.43
N ARG A 22 -10.14 -15.86 4.96
CA ARG A 22 -11.33 -15.28 5.62
C ARG A 22 -12.02 -14.19 4.80
N GLY A 23 -11.35 -13.62 3.79
CA GLY A 23 -11.88 -12.48 3.04
C GLY A 23 -11.68 -11.15 3.75
N TRP A 24 -11.75 -10.07 2.98
CA TRP A 24 -11.56 -8.69 3.46
C TRP A 24 -12.59 -8.28 4.52
N GLU A 25 -13.83 -8.74 4.38
CA GLU A 25 -14.95 -8.41 5.27
C GLU A 25 -14.80 -8.99 6.69
N ASN A 26 -14.05 -10.09 6.82
CA ASN A 26 -13.79 -10.75 8.11
C ASN A 26 -12.43 -10.36 8.72
N MET A 27 -11.73 -9.40 8.11
CA MET A 27 -10.51 -8.84 8.70
C MET A 27 -10.84 -7.89 9.83
N THR A 28 -9.95 -7.79 10.82
CA THR A 28 -10.10 -6.79 11.88
C THR A 28 -9.80 -5.39 11.33
N THR A 29 -10.44 -4.37 11.91
CA THR A 29 -10.19 -2.95 11.60
C THR A 29 -8.70 -2.58 11.71
N ARG A 30 -7.96 -3.26 12.60
CA ARG A 30 -6.52 -3.03 12.77
C ARG A 30 -5.72 -3.54 11.58
N GLU A 31 -6.10 -4.68 11.00
CA GLU A 31 -5.39 -5.28 9.87
C GLU A 31 -5.70 -4.54 8.57
N THR A 32 -6.98 -4.27 8.30
CA THR A 32 -7.39 -3.45 7.15
C THR A 32 -6.84 -2.03 7.25
N GLY A 33 -6.81 -1.46 8.47
CA GLY A 33 -6.19 -0.16 8.73
C GLY A 33 -4.68 -0.14 8.49
N LYS A 34 -3.96 -1.21 8.84
CA LYS A 34 -2.52 -1.34 8.51
C LYS A 34 -2.28 -1.35 7.00
N ILE A 35 -3.11 -2.08 6.24
CA ILE A 35 -3.02 -2.13 4.78
C ILE A 35 -3.27 -0.73 4.21
N GLY A 36 -4.38 -0.09 4.56
CA GLY A 36 -4.71 1.25 4.08
C GLY A 36 -3.64 2.31 4.44
N GLY A 37 -3.10 2.25 5.65
CA GLY A 37 -2.03 3.17 6.08
C GLY A 37 -0.73 3.00 5.29
N ASN A 38 -0.34 1.76 5.00
CA ASN A 38 0.86 1.49 4.18
C ASN A 38 0.67 1.89 2.72
N MET A 39 -0.55 1.73 2.16
CA MET A 39 -0.86 2.24 0.83
C MET A 39 -0.65 3.75 0.74
N VAL A 40 -1.17 4.52 1.69
CA VAL A 40 -0.99 5.98 1.74
C VAL A 40 0.48 6.34 1.87
N LYS A 41 1.23 5.61 2.72
CA LYS A 41 2.67 5.83 2.89
C LYS A 41 3.43 5.64 1.58
N LYS A 42 3.17 4.55 0.84
CA LYS A 42 3.77 4.28 -0.47
C LYS A 42 3.45 5.40 -1.48
N MET A 43 2.19 5.80 -1.60
CA MET A 43 1.79 6.88 -2.50
C MET A 43 2.52 8.19 -2.21
N VAL A 44 2.67 8.55 -0.93
CA VAL A 44 3.40 9.76 -0.52
C VAL A 44 4.89 9.65 -0.84
N GLU A 45 5.49 8.48 -0.65
CA GLU A 45 6.90 8.23 -0.98
C GLU A 45 7.17 8.31 -2.49
N GLU A 46 6.29 7.75 -3.30
CA GLU A 46 6.34 7.84 -4.77
C GLU A 46 6.24 9.30 -5.24
N GLN A 47 5.26 10.05 -4.74
CA GLN A 47 5.11 11.46 -5.08
C GLN A 47 6.33 12.28 -4.67
N LYS A 48 6.91 12.02 -3.50
CA LYS A 48 8.17 12.67 -3.08
C LYS A 48 9.32 12.34 -4.02
N ARG A 49 9.44 11.08 -4.46
CA ARG A 49 10.47 10.64 -5.42
C ARG A 49 10.29 11.28 -6.80
N ASP A 50 9.06 11.42 -7.26
CA ASP A 50 8.79 12.07 -8.55
C ASP A 50 9.06 13.57 -8.50
N MET A 51 8.73 14.22 -7.38
CA MET A 51 9.10 15.62 -7.13
C MET A 51 10.62 15.83 -7.07
N THR A 52 11.38 14.92 -6.46
CA THR A 52 12.85 15.04 -6.43
C THR A 52 13.47 14.74 -7.80
N ARG A 53 12.99 13.74 -8.53
CA ARG A 53 13.43 13.44 -9.91
C ARG A 53 13.15 14.59 -10.88
N GLY A 54 12.00 15.25 -10.76
CA GLY A 54 11.65 16.41 -11.58
C GLY A 54 12.57 17.62 -11.33
N LYS A 55 13.07 17.80 -10.10
CA LYS A 55 14.07 18.83 -9.78
C LYS A 55 15.45 18.53 -10.35
N GLN A 56 15.86 17.27 -10.42
CA GLN A 56 17.16 16.89 -11.00
C GLN A 56 17.24 17.08 -12.51
N ARG A 57 16.13 16.93 -13.25
CA ARG A 57 16.11 17.09 -14.73
C ARG A 57 16.11 18.55 -15.21
N LYS A 58 15.89 19.52 -14.31
CA LYS A 58 15.88 20.97 -14.63
C LYS A 58 17.18 21.69 -14.21
N LYS A 59 18.19 20.96 -13.77
CA LYS A 59 19.56 21.44 -13.53
C LYS A 59 20.46 20.93 -14.64
#